data_AF-A0A0M0JA95-F1
#
_entry.id   AF-A0A0M0JA95-F1
#
_cell.length_a   1.000
_cell.length_b   1.000
_cell.length_c   1.000
_cell.angle_alpha   90.00
_cell.angle_beta   90.00
_cell.angle_gamma   90.00
#
_symmetry.space_group_name_H-M   'P 1'
#
loop_
_entity.id
_entity.type
_entity.pdbx_description
1 polymer ?
#
loop_
_entity_poly.entity_id
_entity_poly.type
_entity_poly.pdbx_seq_one_letter_code
_entity_poly.pdbx_strand_id
1 'polypeptide(L)'
;MDAEEVQSAARPPRTPSTLWGRIRASPFIHGMLAVRNAINRPAAASLMGILVGCTPLRYVFVEEAAPMRWLIDSLELLGTGGIPLIIFVLGATLSKGGGNGGSVGDMPRAAVVATLLAKLVLVPVLNICLIYACTYAGVLTRGIDGLLPLTMVIVGASPTAMNISMIATMQGTGHREVAMLMFYQYVLAIVTVSLFASVGLLLFLT
;
A
#
# COMPACT_ATOMS: atom_id res chain seq x y z
N MET A 1 7.33 -11.01 -58.76
CA MET A 1 8.69 -11.48 -58.38
C MET A 1 9.50 -10.23 -58.21
N ASP A 2 9.30 -9.61 -57.06
CA ASP A 2 9.54 -8.19 -56.83
C ASP A 2 10.92 -7.97 -56.21
N ALA A 3 11.61 -6.96 -56.71
CA ALA A 3 13.00 -6.64 -56.44
C ALA A 3 13.30 -6.18 -54.99
N GLU A 4 12.34 -6.24 -54.07
CA GLU A 4 12.52 -5.89 -52.66
C GLU A 4 13.15 -7.01 -51.82
N GLU A 5 13.00 -8.28 -52.24
CA GLU A 5 13.48 -9.41 -51.43
C GLU A 5 15.02 -9.55 -51.44
N VAL A 6 15.67 -9.04 -52.49
CA VAL A 6 17.14 -9.14 -52.65
C VAL A 6 17.90 -8.13 -51.77
N GLN A 7 17.26 -7.03 -51.34
CA GLN A 7 17.95 -5.97 -50.58
C GLN A 7 17.88 -6.15 -49.05
N SER A 8 17.04 -7.06 -48.56
CA SER A 8 16.94 -7.39 -47.12
C SER A 8 18.07 -8.31 -46.63
N ALA A 9 18.71 -9.07 -47.53
CA ALA A 9 19.71 -10.08 -47.16
C ALA A 9 21.15 -9.53 -46.95
N ALA A 10 21.38 -8.23 -47.15
CA ALA A 10 22.73 -7.64 -47.20
C ALA A 10 23.08 -6.71 -46.02
N ARG A 11 22.36 -6.75 -44.89
CA ARG A 11 22.75 -5.99 -43.69
C ARG A 11 23.69 -6.84 -42.80
N PRO A 12 24.96 -6.43 -42.59
CA PRO A 12 25.84 -7.15 -41.68
C PRO A 12 25.33 -7.08 -40.23
N PRO A 13 25.66 -8.08 -39.39
CA PRO A 13 25.17 -8.15 -38.01
C PRO A 13 25.64 -6.93 -37.20
N ARG A 14 24.70 -6.24 -36.55
CA ARG A 14 24.99 -5.17 -35.59
C ARG A 14 25.74 -5.77 -34.40
N THR A 15 27.03 -5.51 -34.32
CA THR A 15 27.86 -5.77 -33.14
C THR A 15 27.31 -4.97 -31.94
N PRO A 16 27.09 -5.58 -30.77
CA PRO A 16 26.60 -4.87 -29.60
C PRO A 16 27.76 -4.10 -28.95
N SER A 17 28.01 -2.86 -29.39
CA SER A 17 29.03 -1.99 -28.80
C SER A 17 28.58 -1.24 -27.54
N THR A 18 27.41 -1.58 -26.98
CA THR A 18 26.88 -0.87 -25.83
C THR A 18 27.48 -1.38 -24.52
N LEU A 19 28.26 -0.50 -23.88
CA LEU A 19 28.75 -0.57 -22.49
C LEU A 19 27.66 -1.05 -21.50
N TRP A 20 26.40 -0.72 -21.81
CA TRP A 20 25.16 -1.15 -21.14
C TRP A 20 24.94 -2.67 -21.08
N GLY A 21 25.36 -3.43 -22.10
CA GLY A 21 25.25 -4.90 -22.12
C GLY A 21 26.20 -5.57 -21.13
N ARG A 22 27.39 -5.00 -20.94
CA ARG A 22 28.42 -5.48 -19.99
C ARG A 22 28.08 -5.14 -18.55
N ILE A 23 27.48 -3.97 -18.32
CA ILE A 23 26.95 -3.57 -17.01
C ILE A 23 25.81 -4.51 -16.60
N ARG A 24 24.86 -4.79 -17.50
CA ARG A 24 23.73 -5.70 -17.24
C ARG A 24 24.15 -7.16 -16.97
N ALA A 25 25.29 -7.60 -17.50
CA ALA A 25 25.82 -8.96 -17.31
C ALA A 25 26.62 -9.17 -16.00
N SER A 26 26.76 -8.14 -15.15
CA SER A 26 27.44 -8.28 -13.86
C SER A 26 26.61 -9.12 -12.88
N PRO A 27 27.20 -10.10 -12.16
CA PRO A 27 26.49 -10.88 -11.14
C PRO A 27 25.93 -9.99 -10.01
N PHE A 28 26.54 -8.82 -9.78
CA PHE A 28 26.05 -7.81 -8.85
C PHE A 28 24.70 -7.22 -9.30
N ILE A 29 24.53 -6.96 -10.60
CA ILE A 29 23.29 -6.39 -11.13
C ILE A 29 22.20 -7.45 -11.18
N HIS A 30 22.52 -8.70 -11.49
CA HIS A 30 21.57 -9.81 -11.36
C HIS A 30 21.09 -10.02 -9.92
N GLY A 31 22.00 -9.94 -8.94
CA GLY A 31 21.63 -9.97 -7.51
C GLY A 31 20.74 -8.79 -7.10
N MET A 32 21.11 -7.57 -7.51
CA MET A 32 20.31 -6.37 -7.21
C MET A 32 18.95 -6.38 -7.90
N LEU A 33 18.86 -6.89 -9.13
CA LEU A 33 17.61 -7.08 -9.87
C LEU A 33 16.72 -8.16 -9.23
N ALA A 34 17.31 -9.23 -8.71
CA ALA A 34 16.58 -10.29 -8.00
C ALA A 34 15.95 -9.75 -6.71
N VAL A 35 16.70 -8.98 -5.91
CA VAL A 35 16.18 -8.32 -4.71
C VAL A 35 15.10 -7.30 -5.08
N ARG A 36 15.32 -6.49 -6.12
CA ARG A 36 14.33 -5.51 -6.60
C ARG A 36 13.03 -6.18 -7.07
N ASN A 37 13.10 -7.35 -7.68
CA ASN A 37 11.93 -8.09 -8.14
C ASN A 37 11.20 -8.82 -6.99
N ALA A 38 11.91 -9.13 -5.90
CA ALA A 38 11.34 -9.76 -4.71
C ALA A 38 10.61 -8.78 -3.78
N ILE A 39 11.03 -7.51 -3.74
CA ILE A 39 10.45 -6.50 -2.84
C ILE A 39 9.40 -5.65 -3.55
N ASN A 40 8.23 -5.51 -2.93
CA ASN A 40 7.20 -4.58 -3.41
C ASN A 40 7.72 -3.13 -3.32
N ARG A 41 7.59 -2.35 -4.40
CA ARG A 41 8.16 -0.99 -4.49
C ARG A 41 7.73 -0.06 -3.33
N PRO A 42 6.45 -0.05 -2.88
CA PRO A 42 6.04 0.73 -1.72
C PRO A 42 6.68 0.25 -0.41
N ALA A 43 6.91 -1.06 -0.26
CA ALA A 43 7.57 -1.61 0.92
C ALA A 43 9.06 -1.22 0.96
N ALA A 44 9.75 -1.24 -0.18
CA ALA A 44 11.12 -0.71 -0.28
C ALA A 44 11.17 0.77 0.08
N ALA A 45 10.22 1.57 -0.43
CA ALA A 45 10.14 2.99 -0.13
C ALA A 45 9.90 3.27 1.36
N SER A 46 9.00 2.53 2.01
CA SER A 46 8.76 2.67 3.45
C SER A 46 9.98 2.28 4.28
N LEU A 47 10.69 1.21 3.91
CA LEU A 47 11.93 0.82 4.60
C LEU A 47 13.01 1.88 4.47
N MET A 48 13.20 2.46 3.29
CA MET A 48 14.12 3.57 3.08
C MET A 48 13.72 4.79 3.90
N GLY A 49 12.43 5.12 3.98
CA GLY A 49 11.92 6.21 4.83
C GLY A 49 12.24 6.00 6.31
N ILE A 50 12.02 4.78 6.82
CA ILE A 50 12.39 4.41 8.19
C ILE A 50 13.90 4.55 8.42
N LEU A 51 14.72 4.05 7.50
CA LEU A 51 16.18 4.18 7.60
C LEU A 51 16.62 5.65 7.65
N VAL A 52 16.05 6.52 6.80
CA VAL A 52 16.34 7.96 6.81
C VAL A 52 15.89 8.62 8.12
N GLY A 53 14.73 8.24 8.66
CA GLY A 53 14.20 8.79 9.92
C GLY A 53 14.95 8.33 11.18
N CYS A 54 15.44 7.09 11.20
CA CYS A 54 16.16 6.50 12.34
C CYS A 54 17.68 6.80 12.33
N THR A 55 18.22 7.28 11.21
CA THR A 55 19.64 7.66 11.10
C THR A 55 19.82 9.17 11.29
N PRO A 56 21.05 9.66 11.53
CA PRO A 56 21.33 11.10 11.56
C PRO A 56 21.04 11.82 10.24
N LEU A 57 20.61 11.12 9.18
CA LEU A 57 20.08 11.76 7.97
C LEU A 57 18.83 12.62 8.25
N ARG A 58 18.13 12.39 9.37
CA ARG A 58 17.01 13.26 9.79
C ARG A 58 17.39 14.73 9.93
N TYR A 59 18.63 15.05 10.33
CA TYR A 59 19.13 16.43 10.47
C TYR A 59 19.27 17.14 9.11
N VAL A 60 19.42 16.37 8.03
CA VAL A 60 19.62 16.88 6.66
C VAL A 60 18.31 17.00 5.89
N PHE A 61 17.34 16.12 6.18
CA PHE A 61 16.09 16.01 5.43
C PHE A 61 14.82 16.35 6.23
N VAL A 62 14.76 16.03 7.52
CA VAL A 62 13.51 15.99 8.30
C VAL A 62 13.40 17.13 9.30
N GLU A 63 14.48 17.63 9.89
CA GLU A 63 14.36 18.72 10.86
C GLU A 63 13.87 20.05 10.24
N GLU A 64 13.25 20.91 11.03
CA GLU A 64 12.70 22.20 10.54
C GLU A 64 13.78 23.10 9.94
N ALA A 65 15.01 23.05 10.48
CA ALA A 65 16.15 23.80 9.97
C ALA A 65 16.98 23.01 8.91
N ALA A 66 16.46 21.91 8.39
CA ALA A 66 17.22 21.03 7.51
C ALA A 66 17.36 21.61 6.09
N PRO A 67 18.56 21.58 5.48
CA PRO A 67 18.81 22.22 4.18
C PRO A 67 18.04 21.57 3.01
N MET A 68 17.67 20.29 3.11
CA MET A 68 16.93 19.55 2.08
C MET A 68 15.47 19.29 2.48
N ARG A 69 14.92 20.07 3.42
CA ARG A 69 13.54 19.92 3.92
C ARG A 69 12.48 20.00 2.81
N TRP A 70 12.72 20.80 1.77
CA TRP A 70 11.84 20.94 0.61
C TRP A 70 11.48 19.61 -0.06
N LEU A 71 12.37 18.61 -0.02
CA LEU A 71 12.12 17.29 -0.59
C LEU A 71 11.09 16.52 0.25
N ILE A 72 11.22 16.55 1.58
CA ILE A 72 10.29 15.90 2.49
C ILE A 72 8.93 16.62 2.46
N ASP A 73 8.91 17.95 2.43
CA ASP A 73 7.66 18.70 2.33
C ASP A 73 6.91 18.40 1.03
N SER A 74 7.64 18.24 -0.08
CA SER A 74 7.06 17.83 -1.37
C SER A 74 6.47 16.41 -1.30
N LEU A 75 7.17 15.48 -0.64
CA LEU A 75 6.71 14.11 -0.43
C LEU A 75 5.51 14.05 0.52
N GLU A 76 5.48 14.89 1.55
CA GLU A 76 4.37 15.02 2.49
C GLU A 76 3.13 15.59 1.78
N LEU A 77 3.31 16.61 0.92
CA LEU A 77 2.24 17.15 0.08
C LEU A 77 1.68 16.07 -0.88
N LEU A 78 2.55 15.27 -1.50
CA LEU A 78 2.13 14.15 -2.33
C LEU A 78 1.42 13.06 -1.52
N GLY A 79 1.87 12.80 -0.29
CA GLY A 79 1.27 11.83 0.61
C GLY A 79 -0.13 12.23 1.06
N THR A 80 -0.28 13.47 1.53
CA THR A 80 -1.58 14.04 1.95
C THR A 80 -2.56 14.14 0.79
N GLY A 81 -2.11 14.54 -0.41
CA GLY A 81 -2.92 14.51 -1.64
C GLY A 81 -3.21 13.10 -2.17
N GLY A 82 -2.36 12.13 -1.84
CA GLY A 82 -2.53 10.72 -2.21
C GLY A 82 -3.73 10.05 -1.54
N ILE A 83 -4.08 10.46 -0.31
CA ILE A 83 -5.21 9.92 0.46
C ILE A 83 -6.54 10.08 -0.30
N PRO A 84 -6.96 11.29 -0.71
CA PRO A 84 -8.18 11.46 -1.50
C PRO A 84 -8.05 10.92 -2.93
N LEU A 85 -6.85 10.94 -3.53
CA LEU A 85 -6.61 10.38 -4.87
C LEU A 85 -6.95 8.88 -4.92
N ILE A 86 -6.58 8.13 -3.87
CA ILE A 86 -6.85 6.69 -3.77
C ILE A 86 -8.36 6.40 -3.76
N ILE A 87 -9.14 7.23 -3.06
CA ILE A 87 -10.61 7.14 -3.02
C ILE A 87 -11.20 7.51 -4.39
N PHE A 88 -10.64 8.51 -5.05
CA PHE A 88 -11.06 8.89 -6.41
C PHE A 88 -10.79 7.77 -7.42
N VAL A 89 -9.62 7.12 -7.36
CA VAL A 89 -9.29 5.97 -8.22
C VAL A 89 -10.26 4.81 -7.98
N LEU A 90 -10.59 4.52 -6.72
CA LEU A 90 -11.62 3.52 -6.39
C LEU A 90 -12.98 3.88 -7.04
N GLY A 91 -13.40 5.14 -6.93
CA GLY A 91 -14.60 5.66 -7.57
C GLY A 91 -14.55 5.56 -9.10
N ALA A 92 -13.41 5.86 -9.72
CA ALA A 92 -13.20 5.72 -11.15
C ALA A 92 -13.25 4.25 -11.61
N THR A 93 -12.70 3.32 -10.82
CA THR A 93 -12.79 1.87 -11.08
C THR A 93 -14.24 1.39 -11.02
N LEU A 94 -15.07 1.95 -10.13
CA LEU A 94 -16.50 1.66 -10.08
C LEU A 94 -17.29 2.33 -11.23
N SER A 95 -16.94 3.57 -11.57
CA SER A 95 -17.60 4.37 -12.61
C SER A 95 -17.35 3.83 -14.02
N LYS A 96 -16.20 3.19 -14.26
CA LYS A 96 -15.85 2.62 -15.57
C LYS A 96 -16.72 1.43 -15.98
N GLY A 97 -17.77 1.08 -15.21
CA GLY A 97 -18.90 0.25 -15.63
C GLY A 97 -18.51 -0.90 -16.56
N GLY A 98 -18.25 -2.08 -15.97
CA GLY A 98 -17.76 -3.31 -16.62
C GLY A 98 -17.83 -3.33 -18.15
N GLY A 99 -16.66 -3.33 -18.78
CA GLY A 99 -16.57 -3.68 -20.20
C GLY A 99 -17.29 -5.00 -20.44
N ASN A 100 -18.17 -5.00 -21.45
CA ASN A 100 -18.90 -6.16 -21.94
C ASN A 100 -18.03 -7.42 -21.94
N GLY A 101 -18.39 -8.45 -21.17
CA GLY A 101 -17.84 -9.80 -21.40
C GLY A 101 -17.65 -10.73 -20.21
N GLY A 102 -17.83 -10.28 -18.97
CA GLY A 102 -17.81 -11.18 -17.81
C GLY A 102 -19.19 -11.26 -17.20
N SER A 103 -19.83 -12.44 -17.27
CA SER A 103 -21.03 -12.73 -16.46
C SER A 103 -20.79 -12.21 -15.05
N VAL A 104 -21.78 -11.49 -14.52
CA VAL A 104 -21.88 -11.17 -13.10
C VAL A 104 -21.95 -12.50 -12.37
N GLY A 105 -20.78 -13.11 -12.13
CA GLY A 105 -20.64 -14.24 -11.24
C GLY A 105 -20.96 -13.69 -9.87
N ASP A 106 -22.12 -14.08 -9.35
CA ASP A 106 -22.63 -13.76 -8.03
C ASP A 106 -21.49 -13.73 -7.01
N MET A 107 -20.94 -12.55 -6.74
CA MET A 107 -20.15 -12.34 -5.55
C MET A 107 -21.11 -12.66 -4.41
N PRO A 108 -20.89 -13.75 -3.66
CA PRO A 108 -21.87 -14.18 -2.70
C PRO A 108 -22.05 -13.04 -1.72
N ARG A 109 -23.27 -12.50 -1.60
CA ARG A 109 -23.57 -11.40 -0.67
C ARG A 109 -23.11 -11.77 0.75
N ALA A 110 -23.17 -13.07 1.06
CA ALA A 110 -22.59 -13.65 2.26
C ALA A 110 -21.07 -13.39 2.41
N ALA A 111 -20.26 -13.52 1.36
CA ALA A 111 -18.83 -13.22 1.42
C ALA A 111 -18.55 -11.73 1.62
N VAL A 112 -19.36 -10.85 1.03
CA VAL A 112 -19.27 -9.40 1.27
C VAL A 112 -19.55 -9.08 2.73
N VAL A 113 -20.70 -9.54 3.25
CA VAL A 113 -21.10 -9.31 4.64
C VAL A 113 -20.10 -9.96 5.61
N ALA A 114 -19.63 -11.18 5.33
CA ALA A 114 -18.64 -11.87 6.15
C ALA A 114 -17.31 -11.11 6.20
N THR A 115 -16.82 -10.60 5.06
CA THR A 115 -15.58 -9.82 5.01
C THR A 115 -15.72 -8.50 5.75
N LEU A 116 -16.86 -7.81 5.60
CA LEU A 116 -17.15 -6.58 6.32
C LEU A 116 -17.19 -6.82 7.83
N LEU A 117 -17.93 -7.83 8.30
CA LEU A 117 -18.02 -8.16 9.72
C LEU A 117 -16.68 -8.62 10.30
N ALA A 118 -15.96 -9.49 9.58
CA ALA A 118 -14.64 -9.94 10.02
C ALA A 118 -13.67 -8.76 10.15
N LYS A 119 -13.63 -7.85 9.17
CA LYS A 119 -12.64 -6.79 9.16
C LYS A 119 -13.02 -5.58 10.01
N LEU A 120 -14.30 -5.22 10.06
CA LEU A 120 -14.78 -4.04 10.78
C LEU A 120 -15.14 -4.32 12.23
N VAL A 121 -15.32 -5.59 12.63
CA VAL A 121 -15.67 -5.95 14.02
C VAL A 121 -14.65 -6.92 14.61
N LEU A 122 -14.46 -8.10 13.99
CA LEU A 122 -13.61 -9.14 14.58
C LEU A 122 -12.15 -8.69 14.72
N VAL A 123 -11.58 -8.10 13.66
CA VAL A 123 -10.20 -7.60 13.66
C VAL A 123 -9.98 -6.50 14.72
N PRO A 124 -10.76 -5.41 14.78
CA PRO A 124 -10.55 -4.38 15.80
C PRO A 124 -10.81 -4.88 17.23
N VAL A 125 -11.76 -5.79 17.44
CA VAL A 125 -11.97 -6.42 18.76
C VAL A 125 -10.75 -7.24 19.18
N LEU A 126 -10.25 -8.11 18.31
CA LEU A 126 -9.03 -8.90 18.57
C LEU A 126 -7.82 -7.98 18.81
N ASN A 127 -7.72 -6.88 18.06
CA ASN A 127 -6.68 -5.88 18.25
C ASN A 127 -6.72 -5.24 19.65
N ILE A 128 -7.90 -4.81 20.11
CA ILE A 128 -8.06 -4.25 21.46
C ILE A 128 -7.73 -5.29 22.53
N CYS A 129 -8.20 -6.53 22.38
CA CYS A 129 -7.87 -7.62 23.29
C CYS A 129 -6.35 -7.86 23.38
N LEU A 130 -5.65 -7.85 22.24
CA LEU A 130 -4.20 -8.02 22.18
C LEU A 130 -3.47 -6.85 22.85
N ILE A 131 -3.86 -5.61 22.55
CA ILE A 131 -3.27 -4.41 23.17
C ILE A 131 -3.48 -4.44 24.69
N TYR A 132 -4.67 -4.81 25.14
CA TYR A 132 -4.98 -4.94 26.57
C TYR A 132 -4.12 -6.03 27.25
N ALA A 133 -4.00 -7.19 26.61
CA ALA A 133 -3.14 -8.28 27.11
C ALA A 133 -1.66 -7.86 27.20
N CYS A 134 -1.13 -7.20 26.18
CA CYS A 134 0.24 -6.68 26.17
C CYS A 134 0.45 -5.56 27.22
N THR A 135 -0.58 -4.76 27.49
CA THR A 135 -0.56 -3.75 28.55
C THR A 135 -0.55 -4.39 29.94
N TYR A 136 -1.33 -5.47 30.14
CA TYR A 136 -1.34 -6.22 31.39
C TYR A 136 -0.02 -6.96 31.63
N ALA A 137 0.57 -7.54 30.57
CA ALA A 137 1.87 -8.21 30.60
C ALA A 137 3.06 -7.25 30.81
N GLY A 138 2.84 -5.93 30.84
CA GLY A 138 3.88 -4.93 31.05
C GLY A 138 4.83 -4.75 29.86
N VAL A 139 4.48 -5.27 28.67
CA VAL A 139 5.26 -5.11 27.43
C VAL A 139 5.15 -3.70 26.89
N LEU A 140 3.97 -3.08 27.02
CA LEU A 140 3.80 -1.66 26.74
C LEU A 140 4.21 -0.88 27.99
N THR A 141 5.19 0.01 27.83
CA THR A 141 5.67 0.89 28.89
C THR A 141 4.50 1.65 29.48
N ARG A 142 4.07 1.33 30.71
CA ARG A 142 3.04 2.08 31.46
C ARG A 142 3.42 3.53 31.76
N GLY A 143 4.65 3.93 31.39
CA GLY A 143 5.17 5.26 31.63
C GLY A 143 4.73 6.23 30.53
N ILE A 144 3.72 7.04 30.87
CA ILE A 144 3.51 8.42 30.42
C ILE A 144 2.64 8.62 29.16
N ASP A 145 2.67 7.75 28.14
CA ASP A 145 1.93 8.04 26.90
C ASP A 145 0.82 7.03 26.58
N GLY A 146 -0.40 7.26 27.10
CA GLY A 146 -1.64 6.57 26.67
C GLY A 146 -1.95 6.72 25.16
N LEU A 147 -1.19 7.56 24.47
CA LEU A 147 -1.25 7.78 23.03
C LEU A 147 -0.77 6.56 22.22
N LEU A 148 0.22 5.78 22.71
CA LEU A 148 0.72 4.63 21.97
C LEU A 148 -0.34 3.51 21.82
N PRO A 149 -1.00 3.04 22.90
CA PRO A 149 -2.15 2.13 22.77
C PRO A 149 -3.26 2.70 21.87
N LEU A 150 -3.56 4.00 21.99
CA LEU A 150 -4.60 4.66 21.19
C LEU A 150 -4.30 4.59 19.69
N THR A 151 -3.07 4.94 19.28
CA THR A 151 -2.65 4.86 17.87
C THR A 151 -2.72 3.43 17.33
N MET A 152 -2.38 2.42 18.14
CA MET A 152 -2.50 1.01 17.77
C MET A 152 -3.96 0.57 17.58
N VAL A 153 -4.88 1.05 18.42
CA VAL A 153 -6.32 0.81 18.22
C VAL A 153 -6.80 1.42 16.91
N ILE A 154 -6.46 2.68 16.65
CA ILE A 154 -6.86 3.40 15.43
C ILE A 154 -6.32 2.68 14.18
N VAL A 155 -5.05 2.26 14.19
CA VAL A 155 -4.44 1.51 13.07
C VAL A 155 -5.16 0.18 12.85
N GLY A 156 -5.53 -0.55 13.91
CA GLY A 156 -6.22 -1.83 13.77
C GLY A 156 -7.69 -1.71 13.36
N ALA A 157 -8.33 -0.57 13.61
CA ALA A 157 -9.69 -0.28 13.16
C ALA A 157 -9.75 0.19 11.70
N SER A 158 -8.61 0.54 11.09
CA SER A 158 -8.57 1.06 9.73
C SER A 158 -9.15 0.07 8.68
N PRO A 159 -9.81 0.59 7.62
CA PRO A 159 -10.31 -0.25 6.55
C PRO A 159 -9.18 -0.98 5.81
N THR A 160 -9.53 -2.02 5.03
CA THR A 160 -8.56 -2.86 4.34
C THR A 160 -7.63 -2.07 3.42
N ALA A 161 -6.39 -2.53 3.30
CA ALA A 161 -5.40 -1.93 2.42
C ALA A 161 -5.83 -1.96 0.94
N MET A 162 -5.83 -0.79 0.30
CA MET A 162 -6.14 -0.63 -1.12
C MET A 162 -5.18 -1.39 -2.05
N ASN A 163 -3.99 -1.76 -1.57
CA ASN A 163 -3.03 -2.58 -2.33
C ASN A 163 -3.66 -3.86 -2.88
N ILE A 164 -4.66 -4.44 -2.21
CA ILE A 164 -5.38 -5.62 -2.71
C ILE A 164 -6.16 -5.30 -4.00
N SER A 165 -6.78 -4.13 -4.10
CA SER A 165 -7.46 -3.68 -5.32
C SER A 165 -6.48 -3.48 -6.48
N MET A 166 -5.27 -3.00 -6.20
CA MET A 166 -4.21 -2.87 -7.20
C MET A 166 -3.73 -4.25 -7.67
N ILE A 167 -3.57 -5.21 -6.76
CA ILE A 167 -3.18 -6.59 -7.09
C ILE A 167 -4.25 -7.24 -7.96
N ALA A 168 -5.53 -7.16 -7.58
CA ALA A 168 -6.64 -7.59 -8.42
C ALA A 168 -6.56 -6.92 -9.81
N THR A 169 -6.13 -5.66 -9.82
CA THR A 169 -5.98 -4.93 -11.07
C THR A 169 -4.90 -5.48 -11.99
N MET A 170 -3.75 -5.84 -11.42
CA MET A 170 -2.64 -6.47 -12.12
C MET A 170 -2.95 -7.90 -12.58
N GLN A 171 -3.80 -8.62 -11.85
CA GLN A 171 -4.19 -10.01 -12.16
C GLN A 171 -5.26 -10.11 -13.26
N GLY A 172 -5.77 -8.98 -13.77
CA GLY A 172 -6.74 -9.03 -14.88
C GLY A 172 -8.12 -9.58 -14.48
N THR A 173 -8.37 -9.85 -13.19
CA THR A 173 -9.61 -10.47 -12.70
C THR A 173 -10.08 -9.86 -11.37
N GLY A 174 -11.40 -9.76 -11.19
CA GLY A 174 -12.00 -9.40 -9.88
C GLY A 174 -11.89 -7.95 -9.46
N HIS A 175 -11.48 -7.02 -10.34
CA HIS A 175 -11.31 -5.60 -10.00
C HIS A 175 -12.60 -4.98 -9.48
N ARG A 176 -13.74 -5.36 -10.06
CA ARG A 176 -15.05 -4.79 -9.75
C ARG A 176 -15.53 -5.28 -8.40
N GLU A 177 -15.43 -6.57 -8.16
CA GLU A 177 -15.84 -7.24 -6.93
C GLU A 177 -15.02 -6.70 -5.75
N VAL A 178 -13.69 -6.58 -5.92
CA VAL A 178 -12.79 -6.02 -4.92
C VAL A 178 -13.04 -4.52 -4.73
N ALA A 179 -13.27 -3.75 -5.79
CA ALA A 179 -13.61 -2.33 -5.67
C ALA A 179 -14.94 -2.11 -4.93
N MET A 180 -15.97 -2.92 -5.21
CA MET A 180 -17.25 -2.86 -4.50
C MET A 180 -17.10 -3.21 -3.01
N LEU A 181 -16.35 -4.27 -2.69
CA LEU A 181 -16.02 -4.61 -1.30
C LEU A 181 -15.37 -3.44 -0.57
N MET A 182 -14.34 -2.84 -1.18
CA MET A 182 -13.62 -1.72 -0.62
C MET A 182 -14.54 -0.52 -0.43
N PHE A 183 -15.41 -0.19 -1.39
CA PHE A 183 -16.36 0.91 -1.26
C PHE A 183 -17.29 0.76 -0.06
N TYR A 184 -17.97 -0.39 0.07
CA TYR A 184 -18.82 -0.64 1.23
C TYR A 184 -18.02 -0.58 2.54
N GLN A 185 -16.80 -1.12 2.53
CA GLN A 185 -15.94 -1.08 3.69
C GLN A 185 -15.55 0.34 4.09
N TYR A 186 -15.17 1.20 3.15
CA TYR A 186 -14.81 2.59 3.41
C TYR A 186 -16.01 3.40 3.93
N VAL A 187 -17.22 3.16 3.40
CA VAL A 187 -18.45 3.81 3.90
C VAL A 187 -18.76 3.39 5.33
N LEU A 188 -18.77 2.08 5.62
CA LEU A 188 -19.04 1.58 6.97
C LEU A 188 -17.92 1.95 7.97
N ALA A 189 -16.67 2.03 7.49
CA ALA A 189 -15.52 2.37 8.32
C ALA A 189 -15.67 3.72 9.01
N ILE A 190 -16.38 4.69 8.42
CA ILE A 190 -16.63 6.00 9.03
C ILE A 190 -17.28 5.83 10.41
N VAL A 191 -18.27 4.95 10.52
CA VAL A 191 -18.99 4.71 11.77
C VAL A 191 -18.17 3.80 12.69
N THR A 192 -17.63 2.70 12.18
CA THR A 192 -16.94 1.71 13.02
C THR A 192 -15.63 2.22 13.56
N VAL A 193 -14.80 2.90 12.75
CA VAL A 193 -13.53 3.51 13.21
C VAL A 193 -13.80 4.53 14.31
N SER A 194 -14.81 5.39 14.13
CA SER A 194 -15.20 6.39 15.14
C SER A 194 -15.61 5.74 16.46
N LEU A 195 -16.37 4.65 16.40
CA LEU A 195 -16.80 3.90 17.58
C LEU A 195 -15.60 3.24 18.30
N PHE A 196 -14.74 2.52 17.57
CA PHE A 196 -13.56 1.87 18.17
C PHE A 196 -12.53 2.88 18.68
N ALA A 197 -12.36 4.02 18.01
CA ALA A 197 -11.51 5.10 18.50
C ALA A 197 -12.06 5.69 19.81
N SER A 198 -13.37 5.89 19.91
CA SER A 198 -14.03 6.35 21.15
C SER A 198 -13.83 5.36 22.29
N VAL A 199 -13.98 4.05 22.02
CA VAL A 199 -13.72 2.98 23.00
C VAL A 199 -12.25 2.97 23.41
N GLY A 200 -11.31 3.06 22.47
CA GLY A 200 -9.88 3.12 22.77
C GLY A 200 -9.52 4.32 23.62
N LEU A 201 -10.08 5.50 23.32
CA LEU A 201 -9.87 6.72 24.09
C LEU A 201 -10.42 6.57 25.52
N LEU A 202 -11.62 6.01 25.69
CA LEU A 202 -12.18 5.74 27.01
C LEU A 202 -11.41 4.67 27.80
N LEU A 203 -10.75 3.72 27.15
CA LEU A 203 -10.07 2.62 27.85
C LEU A 203 -8.64 3.01 28.26
N PHE A 204 -7.95 3.79 27.44
CA PHE A 204 -6.52 4.10 27.61
C PHE A 204 -6.23 5.50 28.16
N LEU A 205 -7.19 6.42 28.11
CA LEU A 205 -7.00 7.81 28.54
C LEU A 205 -7.75 8.17 29.85
N THR A 206 -8.51 7.24 30.43
CA THR A 206 -9.14 7.37 31.76
C THR A 206 -8.52 6.40 32.75
#